data_AF-A0A918IZI3-F1
#
_entry.id   AF-A0A918IZI3-F1
#
_cell.length_a   1.000
_cell.length_b   1.000
_cell.length_c   1.000
_cell.angle_alpha   90.00
_cell.angle_beta   90.00
_cell.angle_gamma   90.00
#
_symmetry.space_group_name_H-M   'P 1'
#
loop_
_entity.id
_entity.type
_entity.pdbx_description
1 polymer ?
#
loop_
_entity_poly.entity_id
_entity_poly.type
_entity_poly.pdbx_seq_one_letter_code
_entity_poly.pdbx_strand_id
1 'polypeptide(L)'
;MDDPGTPPQDRDTAIRTAQAVDSALKVINDPGTPRAVRKQLTGLAKEVVSTLDTASRTGLPPEVRRTAFYVAWKSASALDAVGDPKTPPGVREDLAGIIADLNSAARRTEADHAEKSGRGMPGARGQETTRALWLLATVASTISERHSPDGGRKSLAETAHEASSSVDESDDSGLSRETAEQVDRVKKEHEAFLSTQPLPDVQLGKAAEVCTNSVLLAAPQGITTDLVGLLPGNMNPDDVKDFWKSQEAGNTSLDVLARLRNDHIADAPMVIKKLVPTLADSVPAKELFSTLGDKALHCLRAALDLDQESGIKSGTWVKMADAQEGNS
;
A
#
# COMPACT_ATOMS: atom_id res chain seq x y z
N MET A 1 13.56 -17.56 7.07
CA MET A 1 13.06 -16.69 5.98
C MET A 1 13.70 -17.05 4.63
N ASP A 2 14.56 -18.06 4.58
CA ASP A 2 15.38 -18.42 3.42
C ASP A 2 14.74 -19.46 2.49
N ASP A 3 13.41 -19.61 2.52
CA ASP A 3 12.72 -20.48 1.57
C ASP A 3 12.80 -19.87 0.16
N PRO A 4 13.46 -20.52 -0.82
CA PRO A 4 13.53 -20.05 -2.20
C PRO A 4 12.14 -19.93 -2.87
N GLY A 5 11.10 -20.57 -2.33
CA GLY A 5 9.72 -20.47 -2.82
C GLY A 5 8.97 -19.18 -2.44
N THR A 6 9.49 -18.36 -1.51
CA THR A 6 8.88 -17.07 -1.15
C THR A 6 9.31 -15.97 -2.12
N PRO A 7 8.41 -15.36 -2.92
CA PRO A 7 8.77 -14.28 -3.84
C PRO A 7 9.43 -13.10 -3.11
N PRO A 8 10.43 -12.44 -3.73
CA PRO A 8 11.12 -11.33 -3.06
C PRO A 8 10.28 -10.05 -2.92
N GLN A 9 8.99 -10.02 -3.28
CA GLN A 9 8.04 -8.95 -2.89
C GLN A 9 7.45 -9.26 -1.50
N ASP A 10 7.03 -10.50 -1.30
CA ASP A 10 6.52 -11.02 -0.02
C ASP A 10 7.61 -10.90 1.07
N ARG A 11 8.89 -11.15 0.73
CA ARG A 11 10.04 -10.93 1.63
C ARG A 11 10.24 -9.46 2.05
N ASP A 12 10.20 -8.52 1.11
CA ASP A 12 10.32 -7.09 1.44
C ASP A 12 9.14 -6.63 2.30
N THR A 13 7.93 -7.04 1.92
CA THR A 13 6.71 -6.77 2.70
C THR A 13 6.84 -7.28 4.14
N ALA A 14 7.43 -8.46 4.34
CA ALA A 14 7.75 -8.99 5.67
C ALA A 14 8.79 -8.16 6.44
N ILE A 15 9.84 -7.68 5.77
CA ILE A 15 10.87 -6.81 6.39
C ILE A 15 10.25 -5.47 6.82
N ARG A 16 9.46 -4.82 5.97
CA ARG A 16 8.75 -3.57 6.30
C ARG A 16 7.74 -3.78 7.43
N THR A 17 7.03 -4.91 7.43
CA THR A 17 6.15 -5.31 8.54
C THR A 17 6.92 -5.42 9.85
N ALA A 18 8.07 -6.09 9.85
CA ALA A 18 8.92 -6.24 11.05
C ALA A 18 9.46 -4.90 11.56
N GLN A 19 9.87 -3.97 10.67
CA GLN A 19 10.32 -2.62 11.04
C GLN A 19 9.18 -1.77 11.66
N ALA A 20 7.97 -1.88 11.12
CA ALA A 20 6.81 -1.19 11.66
C ALA A 20 6.35 -1.78 13.02
N VAL A 21 6.40 -3.11 13.18
CA VAL A 21 6.15 -3.79 14.46
C VAL A 21 7.22 -3.42 15.51
N ASP A 22 8.50 -3.34 15.15
CA ASP A 22 9.57 -2.85 16.05
C ASP A 22 9.31 -1.40 16.51
N SER A 23 8.80 -0.55 15.61
CA SER A 23 8.40 0.82 15.94
C SER A 23 7.22 0.85 16.93
N ALA A 24 6.21 0.00 16.74
CA ALA A 24 5.12 -0.17 17.72
C ALA A 24 5.60 -0.74 19.06
N LEU A 25 6.57 -1.68 19.06
CA LEU A 25 7.17 -2.24 20.27
C LEU A 25 7.93 -1.19 21.09
N LYS A 26 8.56 -0.19 20.45
CA LYS A 26 9.15 0.96 21.16
C LYS A 26 8.08 1.76 21.92
N VAL A 27 6.93 2.04 21.30
CA VAL A 27 5.79 2.73 21.95
C VAL A 27 5.18 1.87 23.08
N ILE A 28 5.10 0.55 22.91
CA ILE A 28 4.63 -0.39 23.95
C ILE A 28 5.58 -0.41 25.17
N ASN A 29 6.89 -0.28 24.95
CA ASN A 29 7.90 -0.33 26.00
C ASN A 29 8.15 1.02 26.69
N ASP A 30 7.70 2.14 26.13
CA ASP A 30 7.79 3.46 26.77
C ASP A 30 6.98 3.50 28.09
N PRO A 31 7.61 3.80 29.24
CA PRO A 31 6.92 3.95 30.52
C PRO A 31 5.80 5.00 30.51
N GLY A 32 5.92 6.04 29.68
CA GLY A 32 4.94 7.11 29.50
C GLY A 32 3.66 6.67 28.78
N THR A 33 3.68 5.58 28.02
CA THR A 33 2.50 5.10 27.29
C THR A 33 1.43 4.58 28.27
N PRO A 34 0.17 5.04 28.19
CA PRO A 34 -0.90 4.57 29.05
C PRO A 34 -1.09 3.05 28.97
N ARG A 35 -1.39 2.40 30.12
CA ARG A 35 -1.52 0.94 30.20
C ARG A 35 -2.58 0.36 29.24
N ALA A 36 -3.66 1.11 28.98
CA ALA A 36 -4.70 0.73 28.03
C ALA A 36 -4.14 0.68 26.59
N VAL A 37 -3.47 1.76 26.15
CA VAL A 37 -2.82 1.86 24.83
C VAL A 37 -1.77 0.75 24.66
N ARG A 38 -0.92 0.50 25.67
CA ARG A 38 0.05 -0.61 25.64
C ARG A 38 -0.63 -1.97 25.44
N LYS A 39 -1.74 -2.24 26.14
CA LYS A 39 -2.50 -3.50 25.98
C LYS A 39 -3.09 -3.62 24.57
N GLN A 40 -3.67 -2.55 24.04
CA GLN A 40 -4.27 -2.50 22.70
C GLN A 40 -3.22 -2.74 21.62
N LEU A 41 -2.13 -1.95 21.61
CA LEU A 41 -1.01 -2.12 20.68
C LEU A 41 -0.39 -3.52 20.77
N THR A 42 -0.24 -4.09 21.98
CA THR A 42 0.26 -5.47 22.15
C THR A 42 -0.68 -6.52 21.53
N GLY A 43 -1.99 -6.27 21.54
CA GLY A 43 -2.98 -7.10 20.84
C GLY A 43 -2.80 -7.00 19.32
N LEU A 44 -2.90 -5.77 18.79
CA LEU A 44 -2.80 -5.52 17.34
C LEU A 44 -1.47 -5.98 16.74
N ALA A 45 -0.35 -5.79 17.44
CA ALA A 45 0.95 -6.28 17.01
C ALA A 45 1.02 -7.82 16.93
N LYS A 46 0.30 -8.55 17.80
CA LYS A 46 0.17 -10.01 17.69
C LYS A 46 -0.70 -10.40 16.51
N GLU A 47 -1.82 -9.72 16.29
CA GLU A 47 -2.70 -9.95 15.13
C GLU A 47 -1.92 -9.83 13.81
N VAL A 48 -1.16 -8.74 13.65
CA VAL A 48 -0.25 -8.50 12.51
C VAL A 48 0.77 -9.63 12.34
N VAL A 49 1.45 -10.04 13.42
CA VAL A 49 2.44 -11.13 13.37
C VAL A 49 1.80 -12.48 13.05
N SER A 50 0.60 -12.77 13.54
CA SER A 50 -0.14 -13.99 13.22
C SER A 50 -0.62 -14.04 11.76
N THR A 51 -1.00 -12.90 11.18
CA THR A 51 -1.30 -12.80 9.75
C THR A 51 -0.03 -12.99 8.91
N LEU A 52 1.11 -12.40 9.33
CA LEU A 52 2.39 -12.57 8.65
C LEU A 52 2.91 -14.02 8.70
N ASP A 53 2.74 -14.71 9.83
CA ASP A 53 3.03 -16.15 9.96
C ASP A 53 2.17 -16.98 9.00
N THR A 54 0.87 -16.68 8.93
CA THR A 54 -0.06 -17.42 8.08
C THR A 54 0.24 -17.19 6.59
N ALA A 55 0.54 -15.95 6.19
CA ALA A 55 1.02 -15.60 4.86
C ALA A 55 2.36 -16.30 4.51
N SER A 56 3.18 -16.61 5.50
CA SER A 56 4.46 -17.32 5.28
C SER A 56 4.29 -18.83 5.06
N ARG A 57 3.07 -19.38 5.09
CA ARG A 57 2.82 -20.82 4.93
C ARG A 57 2.92 -21.27 3.46
N THR A 58 3.58 -22.40 3.27
CA THR A 58 3.70 -23.07 1.97
C THR A 58 2.35 -23.60 1.49
N GLY A 59 2.04 -23.45 0.20
CA GLY A 59 0.84 -24.02 -0.43
C GLY A 59 -0.34 -23.06 -0.60
N LEU A 60 -0.27 -21.83 -0.07
CA LEU A 60 -1.27 -20.80 -0.33
C LEU A 60 -1.23 -20.32 -1.80
N PRO A 61 -2.40 -20.00 -2.41
CA PRO A 61 -2.44 -19.33 -3.72
C PRO A 61 -1.69 -17.98 -3.68
N PRO A 62 -0.93 -17.60 -4.73
CA PRO A 62 -0.12 -16.38 -4.72
C PRO A 62 -0.90 -15.09 -4.44
N GLU A 63 -2.14 -14.98 -4.93
CA GLU A 63 -3.02 -13.81 -4.74
C GLU A 63 -3.46 -13.65 -3.28
N VAL A 64 -3.84 -14.76 -2.64
CA VAL A 64 -4.26 -14.83 -1.23
C VAL A 64 -3.07 -14.49 -0.32
N ARG A 65 -1.94 -15.17 -0.54
CA ARG A 65 -0.71 -14.97 0.21
C ARG A 65 -0.24 -13.52 0.15
N ARG A 66 -0.19 -12.94 -1.05
CA ARG A 66 0.21 -11.54 -1.24
C ARG A 66 -0.71 -10.58 -0.48
N THR A 67 -2.01 -10.88 -0.45
CA THR A 67 -3.01 -10.04 0.24
C THR A 67 -2.81 -10.07 1.75
N ALA A 68 -2.55 -11.23 2.34
CA ALA A 68 -2.20 -11.32 3.75
C ALA A 68 -0.89 -10.59 4.10
N PHE A 69 0.15 -10.69 3.25
CA PHE A 69 1.36 -9.86 3.38
C PHE A 69 1.05 -8.35 3.32
N TYR A 70 0.26 -7.91 2.33
CA TYR A 70 -0.12 -6.51 2.15
C TYR A 70 -0.92 -5.96 3.33
N VAL A 71 -1.92 -6.72 3.79
CA VAL A 71 -2.72 -6.41 4.98
C VAL A 71 -1.83 -6.31 6.21
N ALA A 72 -0.94 -7.27 6.46
CA ALA A 72 -0.04 -7.26 7.61
C ALA A 72 0.88 -6.02 7.59
N TRP A 73 1.49 -5.68 6.45
CA TRP A 73 2.36 -4.50 6.31
C TRP A 73 1.62 -3.18 6.53
N LYS A 74 0.46 -3.00 5.90
CA LYS A 74 -0.35 -1.78 6.03
C LYS A 74 -0.91 -1.62 7.44
N SER A 75 -1.36 -2.72 8.04
CA SER A 75 -1.77 -2.78 9.45
C SER A 75 -0.64 -2.40 10.39
N ALA A 76 0.56 -2.97 10.19
CA ALA A 76 1.74 -2.67 11.00
C ALA A 76 2.11 -1.17 10.91
N SER A 77 2.04 -0.61 9.70
CA SER A 77 2.34 0.82 9.45
C SER A 77 1.36 1.73 10.19
N ALA A 78 0.11 1.31 10.37
CA ALA A 78 -0.91 2.08 11.10
C ALA A 78 -0.82 2.00 12.64
N LEU A 79 -0.03 1.06 13.20
CA LEU A 79 0.12 0.90 14.66
C LEU A 79 0.71 2.16 15.34
N ASP A 80 1.58 2.89 14.66
CA ASP A 80 2.17 4.14 15.15
C ASP A 80 1.10 5.21 15.41
N ALA A 81 0.11 5.35 14.51
CA ALA A 81 -1.00 6.28 14.70
C ALA A 81 -1.95 5.87 15.84
N VAL A 82 -2.13 4.57 16.10
CA VAL A 82 -2.86 4.07 17.29
C VAL A 82 -2.09 4.36 18.58
N GLY A 83 -0.75 4.35 18.53
CA GLY A 83 0.11 4.66 19.66
C GLY A 83 0.30 6.16 19.94
N ASP A 84 0.20 7.01 18.92
CA ASP A 84 0.45 8.46 19.04
C ASP A 84 -0.60 9.14 19.95
N PRO A 85 -0.19 9.82 21.04
CA PRO A 85 -1.11 10.62 21.86
C PRO A 85 -1.75 11.79 21.10
N LYS A 86 -1.21 12.21 19.94
CA LYS A 86 -1.76 13.27 19.09
C LYS A 86 -2.91 12.81 18.19
N THR A 87 -3.01 11.51 17.88
CA THR A 87 -4.14 11.01 17.07
C THR A 87 -5.43 11.11 17.89
N PRO A 88 -6.52 11.69 17.33
CA PRO A 88 -7.79 11.83 18.04
C PRO A 88 -8.31 10.48 18.59
N PRO A 89 -8.91 10.43 19.79
CA PRO A 89 -9.34 9.16 20.40
C PRO A 89 -10.18 8.26 19.51
N GLY A 90 -11.24 8.78 18.87
CA GLY A 90 -12.07 8.01 17.94
C GLY A 90 -11.27 7.44 16.78
N VAL A 91 -10.44 8.25 16.11
CA VAL A 91 -9.57 7.79 15.00
C VAL A 91 -8.63 6.67 15.43
N ARG A 92 -8.16 6.63 16.69
CA ARG A 92 -7.35 5.50 17.20
C ARG A 92 -8.18 4.25 17.47
N GLU A 93 -9.42 4.42 17.94
CA GLU A 93 -10.36 3.32 18.17
C GLU A 93 -10.78 2.70 16.84
N ASP A 94 -11.11 3.51 15.83
CA ASP A 94 -11.44 3.07 14.47
C ASP A 94 -10.25 2.41 13.78
N LEU A 95 -9.04 3.01 13.82
CA LEU A 95 -7.83 2.38 13.29
C LEU A 95 -7.54 1.03 13.96
N ALA A 96 -7.76 0.91 15.28
CA ALA A 96 -7.56 -0.35 15.98
C ALA A 96 -8.59 -1.41 15.58
N GLY A 97 -9.84 -1.03 15.34
CA GLY A 97 -10.89 -1.91 14.79
C GLY A 97 -10.52 -2.40 13.39
N ILE A 98 -10.26 -1.47 12.46
CA ILE A 98 -9.84 -1.77 11.08
C ILE A 98 -8.64 -2.72 11.06
N ILE A 99 -7.62 -2.51 11.89
CA ILE A 99 -6.47 -3.40 12.00
C ILE A 99 -6.89 -4.81 12.46
N ALA A 100 -7.73 -4.92 13.49
CA ALA A 100 -8.17 -6.22 13.99
C ALA A 100 -8.97 -6.99 12.93
N ASP A 101 -9.98 -6.34 12.33
CA ASP A 101 -10.86 -6.88 11.31
C ASP A 101 -10.10 -7.36 10.07
N LEU A 102 -9.21 -6.53 9.52
CA LEU A 102 -8.46 -6.89 8.32
C LEU A 102 -7.53 -8.08 8.54
N ASN A 103 -6.87 -8.16 9.70
CA ASN A 103 -6.00 -9.29 10.04
C ASN A 103 -6.79 -10.57 10.29
N SER A 104 -7.98 -10.46 10.88
CA SER A 104 -8.91 -11.57 11.06
C SER A 104 -9.45 -12.09 9.70
N ALA A 105 -9.96 -11.20 8.86
CA ALA A 105 -10.49 -11.52 7.52
C ALA A 105 -9.44 -12.08 6.55
N ALA A 106 -8.21 -11.56 6.58
CA ALA A 106 -7.10 -12.12 5.80
C ALA A 106 -6.83 -13.58 6.17
N ARG A 107 -6.76 -13.91 7.47
CA ARG A 107 -6.51 -15.28 7.95
C ARG A 107 -7.68 -16.22 7.72
N ARG A 108 -8.94 -15.76 7.78
CA ARG A 108 -10.09 -16.59 7.37
C ARG A 108 -10.02 -16.92 5.88
N THR A 109 -9.73 -15.93 5.03
CA THR A 109 -9.52 -16.15 3.59
C THR A 109 -8.43 -17.23 3.34
N GLU A 110 -7.34 -17.22 4.11
CA GLU A 110 -6.29 -18.25 4.04
C GLU A 110 -6.76 -19.64 4.52
N ALA A 111 -7.50 -19.71 5.63
CA ALA A 111 -8.03 -20.95 6.18
C ALA A 111 -9.01 -21.64 5.20
N ASP A 112 -9.95 -20.87 4.65
CA ASP A 112 -10.87 -21.29 3.60
C ASP A 112 -10.17 -21.92 2.41
N HIS A 113 -9.09 -21.29 1.94
CA HIS A 113 -8.31 -21.80 0.81
C HIS A 113 -7.53 -23.07 1.17
N ALA A 114 -7.09 -23.23 2.42
CA ALA A 114 -6.46 -24.46 2.88
C ALA A 114 -7.46 -25.63 2.97
N GLU A 115 -8.68 -25.40 3.46
CA GLU A 115 -9.73 -26.44 3.52
C GLU A 115 -10.31 -26.80 2.15
N LYS A 116 -10.45 -25.81 1.25
CA LYS A 116 -11.04 -25.99 -0.09
C LYS A 116 -10.02 -26.46 -1.15
N SER A 117 -8.83 -26.89 -0.73
CA SER A 117 -7.65 -27.23 -1.54
C SER A 117 -7.77 -28.44 -2.50
N GLY A 118 -9.00 -28.81 -2.88
CA GLY A 118 -9.32 -29.77 -3.94
C GLY A 118 -10.21 -29.22 -5.07
N ARG A 119 -10.60 -27.93 -5.06
CA ARG A 119 -11.53 -27.35 -6.06
C ARG A 119 -11.12 -26.00 -6.66
N GLY A 120 -10.17 -26.04 -7.59
CA GLY A 120 -10.03 -25.02 -8.64
C GLY A 120 -9.55 -23.62 -8.22
N MET A 121 -9.54 -22.69 -9.18
CA MET A 121 -9.14 -21.29 -8.96
C MET A 121 -10.12 -20.55 -8.03
N PRO A 122 -9.68 -19.46 -7.37
CA PRO A 122 -10.59 -18.55 -6.66
C PRO A 122 -11.72 -18.11 -7.59
N GLY A 123 -12.97 -18.28 -7.16
CA GLY A 123 -14.12 -17.73 -7.87
C GLY A 123 -14.09 -16.20 -7.83
N ALA A 124 -14.83 -15.55 -8.73
CA ALA A 124 -14.89 -14.08 -8.83
C ALA A 124 -15.15 -13.38 -7.47
N ARG A 125 -15.94 -14.01 -6.59
CA ARG A 125 -16.25 -13.50 -5.24
C ARG A 125 -15.06 -13.51 -4.28
N GLY A 126 -14.13 -14.46 -4.40
CA GLY A 126 -12.88 -14.45 -3.62
C GLY A 126 -11.99 -13.27 -4.01
N GLN A 127 -12.01 -12.88 -5.30
CA GLN A 127 -11.31 -11.68 -5.77
C GLN A 127 -11.99 -10.39 -5.29
N GLU A 128 -13.30 -10.36 -5.09
CA GLU A 128 -14.02 -9.22 -4.50
C GLU A 128 -13.59 -8.98 -3.05
N THR A 129 -13.60 -10.01 -2.19
CA THR A 129 -13.08 -9.92 -0.81
C THR A 129 -11.60 -9.50 -0.80
N THR A 130 -10.79 -10.10 -1.67
CA THR A 130 -9.36 -9.75 -1.83
C THR A 130 -9.17 -8.26 -2.13
N ARG A 131 -9.94 -7.71 -3.07
CA ARG A 131 -9.89 -6.27 -3.43
C ARG A 131 -10.38 -5.36 -2.30
N ALA A 132 -11.40 -5.78 -1.55
CA ALA A 132 -11.88 -5.02 -0.39
C ALA A 132 -10.81 -4.95 0.71
N LEU A 133 -10.14 -6.08 1.03
CA LEU A 133 -9.02 -6.11 1.98
C LEU A 133 -7.87 -5.20 1.55
N TRP A 134 -7.53 -5.19 0.26
CA TRP A 134 -6.53 -4.28 -0.30
C TRP A 134 -6.90 -2.81 -0.15
N LEU A 135 -8.12 -2.42 -0.54
CA LEU A 135 -8.60 -1.05 -0.41
C LEU A 135 -8.58 -0.60 1.06
N LEU A 136 -9.18 -1.40 1.95
CA LEU A 136 -9.29 -1.06 3.37
C LEU A 136 -7.92 -0.98 4.06
N ALA A 137 -6.96 -1.84 3.67
CA ALA A 137 -5.58 -1.74 4.12
C ALA A 137 -4.89 -0.44 3.63
N THR A 138 -5.12 -0.03 2.37
CA THR A 138 -4.65 1.25 1.83
C THR A 138 -5.27 2.44 2.58
N VAL A 139 -6.56 2.36 2.90
CA VAL A 139 -7.31 3.37 3.65
C VAL A 139 -6.82 3.48 5.09
N ALA A 140 -6.62 2.36 5.80
CA ALA A 140 -6.03 2.34 7.15
C ALA A 140 -4.66 3.03 7.19
N SER A 141 -3.80 2.72 6.21
CA SER A 141 -2.50 3.39 6.04
C SER A 141 -2.67 4.89 5.77
N THR A 142 -3.63 5.28 4.93
CA THR A 142 -3.93 6.70 4.64
C THR A 142 -4.42 7.44 5.89
N ILE A 143 -5.33 6.85 6.68
CA ILE A 143 -5.82 7.41 7.95
C ILE A 143 -4.68 7.51 8.98
N SER A 144 -3.66 6.65 8.90
CA SER A 144 -2.52 6.69 9.82
C SER A 144 -1.52 7.82 9.52
N GLU A 145 -1.52 8.40 8.31
CA GLU A 145 -0.60 9.47 7.91
C GLU A 145 -0.85 10.77 8.73
N ARG A 146 0.21 11.31 9.33
CA ARG A 146 0.12 12.47 10.25
C ARG A 146 -0.03 13.83 9.57
N HIS A 147 0.05 13.88 8.23
CA HIS A 147 0.05 15.12 7.45
C HIS A 147 -1.35 15.51 6.94
N SER A 148 -2.33 14.62 7.00
CA SER A 148 -3.66 14.89 6.47
C SER A 148 -4.52 15.69 7.46
N PRO A 149 -5.24 16.74 7.03
CA PRO A 149 -6.13 17.53 7.89
C PRO A 149 -7.23 16.68 8.55
N ASP A 150 -7.50 16.93 9.83
CA ASP A 150 -8.46 16.15 10.63
C ASP A 150 -9.89 16.14 10.08
N GLY A 151 -10.27 17.16 9.29
CA GLY A 151 -11.66 17.43 8.88
C GLY A 151 -12.36 16.31 8.11
N GLY A 152 -11.63 15.50 7.33
CA GLY A 152 -12.17 14.31 6.66
C GLY A 152 -11.68 12.98 7.27
N ARG A 153 -10.58 13.02 8.03
CA ARG A 153 -9.87 11.84 8.54
C ARG A 153 -10.74 10.99 9.47
N LYS A 154 -11.58 11.64 10.29
CA LYS A 154 -12.50 10.95 11.22
C LYS A 154 -13.63 10.23 10.49
N SER A 155 -14.31 10.90 9.56
CA SER A 155 -15.38 10.28 8.75
C SER A 155 -14.85 9.07 7.99
N LEU A 156 -13.69 9.22 7.33
CA LEU A 156 -13.07 8.11 6.59
C LEU A 156 -12.70 6.93 7.49
N ALA A 157 -12.29 7.18 8.74
CA ALA A 157 -12.00 6.13 9.71
C ALA A 157 -13.27 5.39 10.16
N GLU A 158 -14.33 6.13 10.49
CA GLU A 158 -15.63 5.55 10.88
C GLU A 158 -16.22 4.69 9.76
N THR A 159 -16.31 5.22 8.53
CA THR A 159 -16.82 4.47 7.36
C THR A 159 -15.94 3.25 7.01
N ALA A 160 -14.62 3.37 7.15
CA ALA A 160 -13.70 2.25 6.90
C ALA A 160 -13.80 1.14 7.96
N HIS A 161 -14.09 1.50 9.21
CA HIS A 161 -14.30 0.56 10.32
C HIS A 161 -15.63 -0.19 10.19
N GLU A 162 -16.73 0.49 9.81
CA GLU A 162 -17.99 -0.18 9.48
C GLU A 162 -17.84 -1.20 8.34
N ALA A 163 -17.09 -0.82 7.29
CA ALA A 163 -16.81 -1.68 6.16
C ALA A 163 -15.85 -2.83 6.50
N SER A 164 -14.82 -2.61 7.33
CA SER A 164 -13.90 -3.68 7.74
C SER A 164 -14.61 -4.71 8.61
N SER A 165 -15.44 -4.28 9.57
CA SER A 165 -16.23 -5.18 10.41
C SER A 165 -17.19 -6.02 9.56
N SER A 166 -17.82 -5.42 8.54
CA SER A 166 -18.75 -6.14 7.66
C SER A 166 -18.05 -7.05 6.64
N VAL A 167 -16.80 -6.75 6.27
CA VAL A 167 -15.92 -7.66 5.51
C VAL A 167 -15.43 -8.80 6.42
N ASP A 168 -15.20 -8.55 7.70
CA ASP A 168 -14.88 -9.59 8.68
C ASP A 168 -16.05 -10.55 8.88
N GLU A 169 -17.25 -10.04 9.13
CA GLU A 169 -18.47 -10.83 9.31
C GLU A 169 -18.99 -11.51 8.02
N SER A 170 -18.37 -11.29 6.86
CA SER A 170 -18.78 -11.93 5.60
C SER A 170 -18.33 -13.40 5.52
N ASP A 171 -19.31 -14.31 5.49
CA ASP A 171 -19.12 -15.75 5.27
C ASP A 171 -18.46 -16.08 3.90
N ASP A 172 -17.97 -17.32 3.76
CA ASP A 172 -17.44 -18.03 2.58
C ASP A 172 -18.12 -17.77 1.22
N SER A 173 -19.36 -17.28 1.24
CA SER A 173 -20.18 -17.03 0.05
C SER A 173 -19.77 -15.78 -0.73
N GLY A 174 -18.86 -14.97 -0.20
CA GLY A 174 -18.38 -13.70 -0.76
C GLY A 174 -19.05 -12.50 -0.09
N LEU A 175 -18.60 -11.29 -0.47
CA LEU A 175 -19.18 -10.05 0.06
C LEU A 175 -20.69 -10.00 -0.21
N SER A 176 -21.47 -9.64 0.82
CA SER A 176 -22.88 -9.32 0.64
C SER A 176 -23.02 -8.05 -0.23
N ARG A 177 -24.19 -7.83 -0.83
CA ARG A 177 -24.44 -6.58 -1.57
C ARG A 177 -24.26 -5.35 -0.68
N GLU A 178 -24.67 -5.44 0.59
CA GLU A 178 -24.52 -4.36 1.57
C GLU A 178 -23.05 -4.10 1.92
N THR A 179 -22.26 -5.15 2.13
CA THR A 179 -20.81 -5.07 2.34
C THR A 179 -20.12 -4.47 1.13
N ALA A 180 -20.49 -4.88 -0.09
CA ALA A 180 -19.96 -4.31 -1.32
C ALA A 180 -20.31 -2.82 -1.45
N GLU A 181 -21.56 -2.43 -1.14
CA GLU A 181 -22.00 -1.02 -1.13
C GLU A 181 -21.24 -0.19 -0.09
N GLN A 182 -20.92 -0.73 1.10
CA GLN A 182 -20.07 -0.06 2.10
C GLN A 182 -18.63 0.13 1.61
N VAL A 183 -18.00 -0.91 1.05
CA VAL A 183 -16.64 -0.83 0.47
C VAL A 183 -16.59 0.22 -0.65
N ASP A 184 -17.66 0.32 -1.46
CA ASP A 184 -17.82 1.35 -2.49
C ASP A 184 -18.02 2.77 -1.93
N ARG A 185 -18.61 2.92 -0.73
CA ARG A 185 -18.66 4.20 0.00
C ARG A 185 -17.28 4.60 0.49
N VAL A 186 -16.56 3.68 1.15
CA VAL A 186 -15.18 3.90 1.60
C VAL A 186 -14.29 4.33 0.43
N LYS A 187 -14.39 3.69 -0.73
CA LYS A 187 -13.63 4.09 -1.92
C LYS A 187 -13.90 5.55 -2.29
N LYS A 188 -15.16 5.97 -2.35
CA LYS A 188 -15.56 7.34 -2.74
C LYS A 188 -15.13 8.38 -1.69
N GLU A 189 -15.24 8.06 -0.41
CA GLU A 189 -14.77 8.94 0.68
C GLU A 189 -13.25 9.05 0.70
N HIS A 190 -12.53 7.96 0.42
CA HIS A 190 -11.07 7.96 0.31
C HIS A 190 -10.58 8.77 -0.88
N GLU A 191 -11.22 8.62 -2.05
CA GLU A 191 -10.95 9.44 -3.24
C GLU A 191 -11.25 10.92 -2.97
N ALA A 192 -12.40 11.25 -2.39
CA ALA A 192 -12.74 12.63 -2.04
C ALA A 192 -11.78 13.24 -1.01
N PHE A 193 -11.40 12.48 0.01
CA PHE A 193 -10.42 12.89 1.03
C PHE A 193 -9.06 13.21 0.40
N LEU A 194 -8.54 12.30 -0.43
CA LEU A 194 -7.27 12.51 -1.11
C LEU A 194 -7.35 13.62 -2.17
N SER A 195 -8.50 13.82 -2.82
CA SER A 195 -8.74 14.95 -3.75
C SER A 195 -8.74 16.34 -3.10
N THR A 196 -8.75 16.44 -1.76
CA THR A 196 -8.59 17.72 -1.03
C THR A 196 -7.18 17.94 -0.50
N GLN A 197 -6.25 17.00 -0.70
CA GLN A 197 -4.86 17.15 -0.24
C GLN A 197 -4.04 17.92 -1.29
N PRO A 198 -3.17 18.85 -0.90
CA PRO A 198 -2.25 19.48 -1.84
C PRO A 198 -1.30 18.44 -2.43
N LEU A 199 -0.85 18.66 -3.66
CA LEU A 199 0.27 17.88 -4.22
C LEU A 199 1.53 18.15 -3.38
N PRO A 200 2.36 17.12 -3.12
CA PRO A 200 3.56 17.29 -2.29
C PRO A 200 4.58 18.20 -2.99
N ASP A 201 5.02 19.24 -2.28
CA ASP A 201 6.10 20.14 -2.71
C ASP A 201 7.46 19.42 -2.62
N VAL A 202 7.74 18.58 -3.62
CA VAL A 202 8.99 17.83 -3.78
C VAL A 202 9.40 17.80 -5.26
N GLN A 203 10.71 17.78 -5.51
CA GLN A 203 11.26 17.69 -6.86
C GLN A 203 10.82 16.41 -7.59
N LEU A 204 10.65 16.50 -8.92
CA LEU A 204 10.29 15.40 -9.82
C LEU A 204 10.98 14.07 -9.50
N GLY A 205 12.30 14.07 -9.27
CA GLY A 205 13.06 12.86 -8.94
C GLY A 205 12.59 12.15 -7.66
N LYS A 206 12.17 12.92 -6.64
CA LYS A 206 11.62 12.37 -5.38
C LYS A 206 10.15 11.96 -5.53
N ALA A 207 9.36 12.72 -6.29
CA ALA A 207 7.99 12.34 -6.63
C ALA A 207 7.96 11.01 -7.40
N ALA A 208 8.82 10.86 -8.42
CA ALA A 208 8.95 9.66 -9.23
C ALA A 208 9.46 8.46 -8.43
N GLU A 209 10.42 8.63 -7.51
CA GLU A 209 10.85 7.57 -6.56
C GLU A 209 9.66 7.02 -5.77
N VAL A 210 8.96 7.90 -5.04
CA VAL A 210 7.88 7.50 -4.13
C VAL A 210 6.73 6.86 -4.90
N CYS A 211 6.40 7.41 -6.08
CA CYS A 211 5.43 6.80 -6.99
C CYS A 211 5.85 5.39 -7.43
N THR A 212 7.08 5.24 -7.96
CA THR A 212 7.58 3.97 -8.52
C THR A 212 7.61 2.87 -7.47
N ASN A 213 8.13 3.17 -6.27
CA ASN A 213 8.19 2.20 -5.17
C ASN A 213 6.78 1.79 -4.72
N SER A 214 5.86 2.75 -4.62
CA SER A 214 4.47 2.47 -4.22
C SER A 214 3.74 1.61 -5.25
N VAL A 215 3.92 1.92 -6.54
CA VAL A 215 3.35 1.13 -7.64
C VAL A 215 3.97 -0.27 -7.69
N LEU A 216 5.28 -0.44 -7.54
CA LEU A 216 5.94 -1.76 -7.52
C LEU A 216 5.48 -2.67 -6.37
N LEU A 217 5.17 -2.09 -5.21
CA LEU A 217 4.61 -2.80 -4.06
C LEU A 217 3.15 -3.20 -4.29
N ALA A 218 2.37 -2.35 -4.96
CA ALA A 218 0.94 -2.58 -5.21
C ALA A 218 0.63 -3.43 -6.47
N ALA A 219 1.45 -3.32 -7.53
CA ALA A 219 1.08 -3.79 -8.86
C ALA A 219 1.16 -5.33 -9.05
N PRO A 220 0.29 -5.95 -9.88
CA PRO A 220 0.40 -7.36 -10.27
C PRO A 220 1.77 -7.74 -10.88
N GLN A 221 2.08 -9.04 -10.95
CA GLN A 221 3.35 -9.57 -11.49
C GLN A 221 3.65 -9.17 -12.96
N GLY A 222 2.73 -8.50 -13.66
CA GLY A 222 2.92 -8.02 -15.02
C GLY A 222 3.85 -6.81 -15.14
N ILE A 223 3.77 -5.84 -14.21
CA ILE A 223 4.41 -4.52 -14.38
C ILE A 223 5.93 -4.61 -14.49
N THR A 224 6.55 -5.61 -13.85
CA THR A 224 8.00 -5.84 -13.95
C THR A 224 8.44 -6.14 -15.38
N THR A 225 7.55 -6.71 -16.22
CA THR A 225 7.81 -6.97 -17.63
C THR A 225 7.83 -5.67 -18.44
N ASP A 226 6.88 -4.77 -18.18
CA ASP A 226 6.80 -3.48 -18.87
C ASP A 226 7.96 -2.55 -18.46
N LEU A 227 8.42 -2.66 -17.21
CA LEU A 227 9.57 -1.93 -16.69
C LEU A 227 10.94 -2.46 -17.18
N VAL A 228 11.03 -3.70 -17.70
CA VAL A 228 12.27 -4.22 -18.33
C VAL A 228 12.68 -3.35 -19.51
N GLY A 229 11.72 -2.82 -20.28
CA GLY A 229 11.98 -1.94 -21.42
C GLY A 229 12.57 -0.55 -21.07
N LEU A 230 12.68 -0.23 -19.76
CA LEU A 230 13.20 1.04 -19.26
C LEU A 230 14.65 0.97 -18.77
N LEU A 231 15.22 -0.23 -18.66
CA LEU A 231 16.59 -0.41 -18.16
C LEU A 231 17.61 -0.50 -19.31
N PRO A 232 18.85 0.00 -19.09
CA PRO A 232 19.91 -0.11 -20.09
C PRO A 232 20.46 -1.54 -20.17
N GLY A 233 20.08 -2.25 -21.23
CA GLY A 233 20.64 -3.57 -21.59
C GLY A 233 19.68 -4.75 -21.36
N ASN A 234 20.07 -5.91 -21.89
CA ASN A 234 19.24 -7.13 -21.96
C ASN A 234 19.16 -7.87 -20.60
N MET A 235 18.80 -7.18 -19.51
CA MET A 235 18.55 -7.82 -18.21
C MET A 235 17.30 -8.70 -18.29
N ASN A 236 17.32 -9.87 -17.67
CA ASN A 236 16.11 -10.70 -17.58
C ASN A 236 15.13 -10.10 -16.53
N PRO A 237 13.82 -10.39 -16.58
CA PRO A 237 12.84 -9.78 -15.67
C PRO A 237 13.10 -10.03 -14.17
N ASP A 238 13.75 -11.13 -13.81
CA ASP A 238 14.15 -11.40 -12.43
C ASP A 238 15.42 -10.62 -12.03
N ASP A 239 16.40 -10.45 -12.95
CA ASP A 239 17.54 -9.53 -12.74
C ASP A 239 17.07 -8.08 -12.57
N VAL A 240 16.05 -7.65 -13.34
CA VAL A 240 15.43 -6.33 -13.21
C VAL A 240 14.79 -6.18 -11.82
N LYS A 241 13.99 -7.17 -11.44
CA LYS A 241 13.30 -7.25 -10.14
C LYS A 241 14.28 -7.26 -8.96
N ASP A 242 15.47 -7.84 -9.12
CA ASP A 242 16.51 -7.87 -8.09
C ASP A 242 17.47 -6.66 -8.16
N PHE A 243 17.67 -6.04 -9.33
CA PHE A 243 18.37 -4.76 -9.48
C PHE A 243 17.70 -3.66 -8.67
N TRP A 244 16.36 -3.54 -8.79
CA TRP A 244 15.55 -2.60 -7.99
C TRP A 244 15.51 -2.93 -6.48
N LYS A 245 16.02 -4.10 -6.04
CA LYS A 245 15.98 -4.55 -4.63
C LYS A 245 17.35 -4.62 -3.93
N SER A 246 18.42 -4.89 -4.68
CA SER A 246 19.77 -5.04 -4.15
C SER A 246 20.29 -3.79 -3.40
N GLN A 247 19.63 -2.64 -3.61
CA GLN A 247 19.93 -1.35 -2.98
C GLN A 247 19.41 -1.17 -1.55
N GLU A 248 18.57 -2.08 -1.03
CA GLU A 248 18.13 -2.01 0.38
C GLU A 248 19.07 -2.74 1.35
N ALA A 249 20.12 -3.41 0.86
CA ALA A 249 21.19 -4.00 1.66
C ALA A 249 22.25 -2.96 2.12
N GLY A 250 21.79 -1.83 2.69
CA GLY A 250 22.63 -0.88 3.43
C GLY A 250 22.89 0.46 2.72
N ASN A 251 22.16 1.50 3.13
CA ASN A 251 22.43 2.93 2.84
C ASN A 251 22.51 3.38 1.36
N THR A 252 22.15 2.53 0.39
CA THR A 252 22.29 2.84 -1.05
C THR A 252 21.02 2.63 -1.89
N SER A 253 19.82 2.88 -1.33
CA SER A 253 18.67 3.37 -2.12
C SER A 253 19.01 4.66 -2.93
N LEU A 254 20.17 5.23 -2.59
CA LEU A 254 20.92 6.22 -3.33
C LEU A 254 21.77 5.69 -4.51
N ASP A 255 21.79 4.43 -4.97
CA ASP A 255 22.49 4.11 -6.25
C ASP A 255 21.59 4.35 -7.48
N VAL A 256 20.33 3.89 -7.57
CA VAL A 256 19.47 4.30 -8.70
C VAL A 256 19.24 5.80 -8.60
N LEU A 257 18.97 6.31 -7.39
CA LEU A 257 18.75 7.73 -7.20
C LEU A 257 19.98 8.61 -7.15
N ALA A 258 21.21 8.15 -6.93
CA ALA A 258 22.40 8.97 -7.24
C ALA A 258 22.96 8.71 -8.64
N ARG A 259 22.51 7.66 -9.34
CA ARG A 259 22.60 7.61 -10.82
C ARG A 259 21.59 8.57 -11.48
N LEU A 260 20.48 8.89 -10.81
CA LEU A 260 19.50 9.90 -11.23
C LEU A 260 19.73 11.31 -10.61
N ARG A 261 20.44 11.45 -9.47
CA ARG A 261 20.71 12.73 -8.76
C ARG A 261 22.16 13.21 -8.86
N ASN A 262 23.14 12.38 -9.24
CA ASN A 262 24.41 12.89 -9.73
C ASN A 262 24.26 13.05 -11.25
N ASP A 263 24.51 14.25 -11.77
CA ASP A 263 24.38 14.64 -13.18
C ASP A 263 25.44 14.00 -14.11
N HIS A 264 25.75 12.72 -13.91
CA HIS A 264 26.85 11.99 -14.55
C HIS A 264 26.39 10.75 -15.33
N ILE A 265 25.08 10.48 -15.39
CA ILE A 265 24.49 9.69 -16.46
C ILE A 265 23.69 10.64 -17.36
N ALA A 266 24.14 10.84 -18.59
CA ALA A 266 23.48 11.71 -19.58
C ALA A 266 22.01 11.33 -19.85
N ASP A 267 21.65 10.08 -19.59
CA ASP A 267 20.34 9.48 -19.83
C ASP A 267 19.43 9.39 -18.59
N ALA A 268 19.88 9.85 -17.41
CA ALA A 268 19.06 9.83 -16.20
C ALA A 268 17.68 10.52 -16.37
N PRO A 269 17.59 11.72 -16.99
CA PRO A 269 16.31 12.32 -17.34
C PRO A 269 15.49 11.47 -18.32
N MET A 270 16.10 10.70 -19.23
CA MET A 270 15.37 9.83 -20.16
C MET A 270 14.67 8.66 -19.48
N VAL A 271 15.22 8.12 -18.38
CA VAL A 271 14.59 7.01 -17.64
C VAL A 271 13.31 7.50 -16.98
N ILE A 272 13.35 8.60 -16.23
CA ILE A 272 12.16 9.20 -15.57
C ILE A 272 11.10 9.58 -16.62
N LYS A 273 11.53 10.14 -17.76
CA LYS A 273 10.67 10.54 -18.90
C LYS A 273 9.87 9.40 -19.52
N LYS A 274 10.32 8.15 -19.39
CA LYS A 274 9.56 6.96 -19.85
C LYS A 274 8.84 6.26 -18.69
N LEU A 275 9.43 6.28 -17.50
CA LEU A 275 8.92 5.60 -16.31
C LEU A 275 7.53 6.09 -15.89
N VAL A 276 7.33 7.40 -15.69
CA VAL A 276 6.04 7.91 -15.18
C VAL A 276 4.87 7.61 -16.14
N PRO A 277 5.01 7.78 -17.48
CA PRO A 277 4.00 7.31 -18.42
C PRO A 277 3.71 5.80 -18.36
N THR A 278 4.74 4.93 -18.31
CA THR A 278 4.54 3.47 -18.20
C THR A 278 3.83 3.06 -16.91
N LEU A 279 4.11 3.74 -15.79
CA LEU A 279 3.38 3.52 -14.54
C LEU A 279 1.92 4.00 -14.65
N ALA A 280 1.66 5.11 -15.36
CA ALA A 280 0.31 5.65 -15.58
C ALA A 280 -0.56 4.79 -16.50
N ASP A 281 0.05 4.11 -17.48
CA ASP A 281 -0.64 3.09 -18.29
C ASP A 281 -0.96 1.83 -17.47
N SER A 282 -0.13 1.51 -16.47
CA SER A 282 -0.28 0.33 -15.60
C SER A 282 -1.31 0.51 -14.47
N VAL A 283 -1.42 1.73 -13.92
CA VAL A 283 -2.38 2.07 -12.86
C VAL A 283 -3.23 3.27 -13.30
N PRO A 284 -4.43 3.03 -13.89
CA PRO A 284 -5.29 4.10 -14.38
C PRO A 284 -5.68 5.10 -13.28
N ALA A 285 -5.84 6.38 -13.63
CA ALA A 285 -6.19 7.46 -12.68
C ALA A 285 -7.37 7.12 -11.75
N LYS A 286 -8.42 6.47 -12.28
CA LYS A 286 -9.64 6.03 -11.55
C LYS A 286 -9.42 4.94 -10.46
N GLU A 287 -8.20 4.43 -10.36
CA GLU A 287 -7.81 3.39 -9.40
C GLU A 287 -6.62 3.83 -8.54
N LEU A 288 -6.02 4.99 -8.84
CA LEU A 288 -4.75 5.44 -8.27
C LEU A 288 -4.82 5.61 -6.76
N PHE A 289 -5.83 6.35 -6.26
CA PHE A 289 -6.05 6.54 -4.83
C PHE A 289 -6.40 5.22 -4.11
N SER A 290 -7.31 4.41 -4.65
CA SER A 290 -7.66 3.10 -4.07
C SER A 290 -6.48 2.10 -4.01
N THR A 291 -5.47 2.26 -4.88
CA THR A 291 -4.33 1.35 -5.01
C THR A 291 -3.11 1.80 -4.20
N LEU A 292 -2.84 3.11 -4.17
CA LEU A 292 -1.60 3.68 -3.61
C LEU A 292 -1.82 4.52 -2.34
N GLY A 293 -3.05 4.92 -2.06
CA GLY A 293 -3.38 5.85 -0.98
C GLY A 293 -2.80 7.23 -1.27
N ASP A 294 -2.31 7.88 -0.22
CA ASP A 294 -1.68 9.20 -0.28
C ASP A 294 -0.48 9.26 -1.27
N LYS A 295 0.25 8.15 -1.46
CA LYS A 295 1.41 8.09 -2.38
C LYS A 295 1.02 8.30 -3.85
N ALA A 296 -0.26 8.19 -4.18
CA ALA A 296 -0.81 8.66 -5.45
C ALA A 296 -0.53 10.15 -5.71
N LEU A 297 -0.49 11.01 -4.67
CA LEU A 297 -0.21 12.43 -4.82
C LEU A 297 1.22 12.67 -5.32
N HIS A 298 2.18 11.79 -4.96
CA HIS A 298 3.52 11.80 -5.56
C HIS A 298 3.51 11.35 -7.03
N CYS A 299 2.65 10.40 -7.41
CA CYS A 299 2.45 10.04 -8.82
C CYS A 299 1.86 11.20 -9.64
N LEU A 300 0.86 11.91 -9.09
CA LEU A 300 0.27 13.09 -9.72
C LEU A 300 1.30 14.24 -9.83
N ARG A 301 2.07 14.51 -8.78
CA ARG A 301 3.17 15.50 -8.81
C ARG A 301 4.20 15.16 -9.88
N ALA A 302 4.67 13.91 -9.93
CA ALA A 302 5.63 13.47 -10.93
C ALA A 302 5.08 13.58 -12.37
N ALA A 303 3.79 13.29 -12.58
CA ALA A 303 3.14 13.44 -13.88
C ALA A 303 3.03 14.91 -14.31
N LEU A 304 2.72 15.80 -13.37
CA LEU A 304 2.56 17.24 -13.61
C LEU A 304 3.91 17.90 -13.92
N ASP A 305 4.92 17.68 -13.07
CA ASP A 305 6.28 18.19 -13.29
C ASP A 305 6.83 17.75 -14.65
N LEU A 306 6.56 16.50 -15.05
CA LEU A 306 7.03 15.96 -16.33
C LEU A 306 6.35 16.59 -17.56
N ASP A 307 5.08 16.98 -17.46
CA ASP A 307 4.38 17.73 -18.52
C ASP A 307 4.84 19.19 -18.55
N GLN A 308 4.97 19.84 -17.39
CA GLN A 308 5.37 21.26 -17.28
C GLN A 308 6.85 21.49 -17.68
N GLU A 309 7.78 20.69 -17.16
CA GLU A 309 9.23 20.87 -17.40
C GLU A 309 9.71 20.26 -18.73
N SER A 310 8.97 19.28 -19.29
CA SER A 310 9.45 18.48 -20.41
C SER A 310 8.41 18.16 -21.50
N GLY A 311 7.15 18.59 -21.35
CA GLY A 311 6.08 18.38 -22.34
C GLY A 311 5.67 16.91 -22.52
N ILE A 312 5.97 16.04 -21.54
CA ILE A 312 5.74 14.60 -21.64
C ILE A 312 4.53 14.19 -20.80
N LYS A 313 3.48 13.76 -21.51
CA LYS A 313 2.16 13.49 -20.94
C LYS A 313 2.08 12.09 -20.35
N SER A 314 1.86 12.02 -19.04
CA SER A 314 1.52 10.77 -18.32
C SER A 314 0.02 10.48 -18.37
N GLY A 315 -0.56 10.52 -19.58
CA GLY A 315 -1.95 10.14 -19.85
C GLY A 315 -3.01 10.83 -18.99
N THR A 316 -3.77 10.05 -18.22
CA THR A 316 -4.87 10.54 -17.38
C THR A 316 -4.43 11.12 -16.04
N TRP A 317 -3.20 10.84 -15.58
CA TRP A 317 -2.67 11.39 -14.33
C TRP A 317 -2.49 12.91 -14.40
N VAL A 318 -2.02 13.45 -15.54
CA VAL A 318 -1.85 14.91 -15.70
C VAL A 318 -3.18 15.64 -15.49
N LYS A 319 -4.26 15.18 -16.15
CA LYS A 319 -5.61 15.76 -16.01
C LYS A 319 -6.15 15.70 -14.58
N MET A 320 -5.75 14.67 -13.83
CA MET A 320 -6.13 14.49 -12.43
C MET A 320 -5.31 15.41 -11.52
N ALA A 321 -4.03 15.64 -11.84
CA ALA A 321 -3.18 16.61 -11.16
C ALA A 321 -3.64 18.07 -11.41
N ASP A 322 -4.00 18.42 -12.65
CA ASP A 322 -4.57 19.74 -13.00
C ASP A 322 -5.85 20.03 -12.19
N ALA A 323 -6.72 19.03 -12.07
CA ALA A 323 -7.94 19.11 -11.27
C ALA A 323 -7.66 19.20 -9.75
N GLN A 324 -6.54 18.66 -9.28
CA GLN A 324 -6.09 18.73 -7.89
C GLN A 324 -5.59 20.14 -7.54
N GLU A 325 -4.74 20.73 -8.38
CA GLU A 325 -4.25 22.10 -8.19
C GLU A 325 -5.38 23.13 -8.29
N GLY A 326 -6.37 22.91 -9.17
CA GLY A 326 -7.55 23.77 -9.29
C GLY A 326 -8.52 23.75 -8.09
N ASN A 327 -8.33 22.84 -7.13
CA ASN A 327 -9.14 22.69 -5.92
C ASN A 327 -8.40 23.12 -4.63
N SER A 328 -7.14 23.58 -4.73
CA SER A 328 -6.28 23.99 -3.60
C SER A 328 -6.27 25.50 -3.35
#